data_AF-A0AAD7H0N4-F1
#
_entry.id   AF-A0AAD7H0N4-F1
#
_cell.length_a   1.000
_cell.length_b   1.000
_cell.length_c   1.000
_cell.angle_alpha   90.00
_cell.angle_beta   90.00
_cell.angle_gamma   90.00
#
_symmetry.space_group_name_H-M   'P 1'
#
loop_
_entity.id
_entity.type
_entity.pdbx_description
1 polymer ?
#
loop_
_entity_poly.entity_id
_entity_poly.type
_entity_poly.pdbx_seq_one_letter_code
_entity_poly.pdbx_strand_id
1 'polypeptide(L)'
;MAAQYRAAREALVALGRVLKRNEWERTLKPLADADVRGMPRATFGDPERQKATKQPKRRRVKRARVAKTPTAVSWIWMAQARLPEAGESAAMNEALRIEWAKARARALRWTEEIDLLEEEMRRILQFLAWRSEWWMDRVESRGLAERAQLEGETAYALRQAVFHADLAEHFATLWVGLPELIRRGRDGVEAVSNAEETAPNAAGVDEAEEGDGEDGEDGEDDDDDEGARPVPALAGEPNPLYFEVAS
;
A
#
# COMPACT_ATOMS: atom_id res chain seq x y z
N MET A 1 22.24 14.32 23.86
CA MET A 1 20.77 14.45 23.93
C MET A 1 20.18 14.05 25.29
N ALA A 2 20.10 12.76 25.67
CA ALA A 2 19.44 12.37 26.95
C ALA A 2 20.10 12.96 28.21
N ALA A 3 21.44 13.00 28.29
CA ALA A 3 22.15 13.62 29.39
C ALA A 3 21.94 15.14 29.48
N GLN A 4 21.89 15.82 28.34
CA GLN A 4 21.63 17.27 28.29
C GLN A 4 20.21 17.61 28.77
N TYR A 5 19.21 16.80 28.41
CA TYR A 5 17.86 16.94 28.92
C TYR A 5 17.80 16.81 30.45
N ARG A 6 18.48 15.80 31.01
CA ARG A 6 18.55 15.59 32.47
C ARG A 6 19.18 16.77 33.19
N ALA A 7 20.33 17.24 32.70
CA ALA A 7 21.02 18.40 33.26
C ALA A 7 20.18 19.69 33.18
N ALA A 8 19.53 19.94 32.03
CA ALA A 8 18.64 21.08 31.87
C ALA A 8 17.43 21.01 32.80
N ARG A 9 16.85 19.82 32.98
CA ARG A 9 15.72 19.60 33.90
C ARG A 9 16.14 19.80 35.35
N GLU A 10 17.32 19.33 35.76
CA GLU A 10 17.86 19.58 37.11
C GLU A 10 18.03 21.08 37.39
N ALA A 11 18.56 21.84 36.43
CA ALA A 11 18.64 23.29 36.52
C ALA A 11 17.25 23.94 36.64
N LEU A 12 16.26 23.48 35.86
CA LEU A 12 14.88 23.96 35.95
C LEU A 12 14.24 23.65 37.30
N VAL A 13 14.47 22.46 37.88
CA VAL A 13 13.98 22.11 39.24
C VAL A 13 14.59 23.07 40.26
N ALA A 14 15.90 23.33 40.18
CA ALA A 14 16.59 24.23 41.10
C ALA A 14 16.05 25.67 40.99
N LEU A 15 15.86 26.17 39.77
CA LEU A 15 15.32 27.50 39.50
C LEU A 15 13.83 27.62 39.86
N GLY A 16 13.03 26.58 39.62
CA GLY A 16 11.60 26.55 39.93
C GLY A 16 11.32 26.73 41.42
N ARG A 17 12.16 26.18 42.29
CA ARG A 17 12.09 26.40 43.75
C ARG A 17 12.30 27.86 44.14
N VAL A 18 13.19 28.56 43.44
CA VAL A 18 13.53 29.98 43.70
C VAL A 18 12.49 30.92 43.08
N LEU A 19 12.09 30.65 41.84
CA LEU A 19 11.18 31.48 41.04
C LEU A 19 9.69 31.19 41.30
N LYS A 20 9.37 30.14 42.08
CA LYS A 20 8.01 29.65 42.34
C LYS A 20 7.21 29.35 41.06
N ARG A 21 7.89 28.89 40.01
CA ARG A 21 7.29 28.53 38.71
C ARG A 21 7.49 27.04 38.47
N ASN A 22 6.41 26.26 38.63
CA ASN A 22 6.45 24.79 38.57
C ASN A 22 5.54 24.22 37.47
N GLU A 23 4.94 25.07 36.63
CA GLU A 23 3.99 24.65 35.59
C GLU A 23 4.64 23.75 34.52
N TRP A 24 5.92 23.96 34.24
CA TRP A 24 6.71 23.19 33.28
C TRP A 24 6.97 21.74 33.75
N GLU A 25 6.84 21.42 35.04
CA GLU A 25 7.04 20.06 35.53
C GLU A 25 5.95 19.10 35.03
N ARG A 26 4.77 19.65 34.69
CA ARG A 26 3.69 18.90 34.05
C ARG A 26 4.02 18.50 32.62
N THR A 27 4.81 19.29 31.89
CA THR A 27 5.18 19.03 30.48
C THR A 27 6.50 18.27 30.38
N LEU A 28 7.49 18.64 31.19
CA LEU A 28 8.83 18.04 31.19
C LEU A 28 8.98 17.05 32.36
N LYS A 29 8.54 15.81 32.12
CA LYS A 29 8.63 14.72 33.11
C LYS A 29 10.08 14.21 33.29
N PRO A 30 10.41 13.59 34.43
CA PRO A 30 11.69 12.92 34.60
C PRO A 30 11.97 11.89 33.49
N LEU A 31 13.17 11.92 32.92
CA LEU A 31 13.58 11.02 31.84
C LEU A 31 14.39 9.83 32.36
N ALA A 32 13.73 8.69 32.57
CA ALA A 32 14.40 7.46 32.96
C ALA A 32 15.15 6.82 31.78
N ASP A 33 16.17 6.00 32.02
CA ASP A 33 16.84 5.22 30.96
C ASP A 33 15.87 4.26 30.26
N ALA A 34 14.80 3.86 30.95
CA ALA A 34 13.74 3.04 30.37
C ALA A 34 12.86 3.78 29.35
N ASP A 35 12.85 5.11 29.37
CA ASP A 35 12.02 5.93 28.48
C ASP A 35 12.71 6.24 27.15
N VAL A 36 14.04 6.16 27.10
CA VAL A 36 14.87 6.38 25.90
C VAL A 36 14.85 5.11 25.05
N ARG A 37 13.69 4.84 24.45
CA ARG A 37 13.44 3.68 23.60
C ARG A 37 12.65 4.11 22.38
N GLY A 38 12.89 3.43 21.25
CA GLY A 38 12.08 3.61 20.05
C GLY A 38 10.63 3.18 20.29
N MET A 39 9.70 3.80 19.55
CA MET A 39 8.29 3.44 19.59
C MET A 39 8.12 1.93 19.37
N PRO A 40 7.49 1.18 20.29
CA PRO A 40 7.36 -0.26 20.14
C PRO A 40 6.46 -0.57 18.93
N ARG A 41 6.94 -1.40 18.00
CA ARG A 41 6.22 -1.79 16.76
C ARG A 41 4.81 -2.37 17.00
N ALA A 42 4.52 -2.82 18.21
CA ALA A 42 3.23 -3.37 18.63
C ALA A 42 2.10 -2.33 18.76
N THR A 43 2.38 -1.02 18.68
CA THR A 43 1.33 0.01 18.77
C THR A 43 0.65 0.32 17.44
N PHE A 44 1.22 -0.12 16.32
CA PHE A 44 0.66 0.04 14.97
C PHE A 44 -0.31 -1.08 14.58
N GLY A 45 -0.57 -2.03 15.48
CA GLY A 45 -1.50 -3.11 15.25
C GLY A 45 -2.67 -3.00 16.20
N ASP A 46 -3.88 -3.07 15.63
CA ASP A 46 -5.14 -3.21 16.35
C ASP A 46 -4.99 -4.12 17.58
N PRO A 47 -5.26 -3.64 18.82
CA PRO A 47 -5.12 -4.42 20.04
C PRO A 47 -5.94 -5.72 20.01
N GLU A 48 -6.98 -5.80 19.19
CA GLU A 48 -7.82 -6.99 19.03
C GLU A 48 -7.09 -8.11 18.26
N ARG A 49 -6.27 -7.75 17.26
CA ARG A 49 -5.48 -8.69 16.45
C ARG A 49 -4.36 -9.39 17.22
N GLN A 50 -3.91 -8.80 18.34
CA GLN A 50 -2.88 -9.39 19.20
C GLN A 50 -3.41 -10.55 20.07
N LYS A 51 -4.72 -10.58 20.37
CA LYS A 51 -5.33 -11.67 21.16
C LYS A 51 -5.52 -12.96 20.36
N ALA A 52 -5.57 -12.87 19.02
CA ALA A 52 -5.84 -13.99 18.13
C ALA A 52 -4.63 -14.87 17.78
N THR A 53 -3.39 -14.41 18.02
CA THR A 53 -2.17 -15.21 17.72
C THR A 53 -1.72 -16.09 18.89
N LYS A 54 -2.65 -16.84 19.50
CA LYS A 54 -2.30 -17.95 20.40
C LYS A 54 -1.92 -19.18 19.57
N GLN A 55 -0.70 -19.19 19.04
CA GLN A 55 -0.13 -20.39 18.40
C GLN A 55 -0.01 -21.56 19.40
N PRO A 56 -0.27 -22.81 18.98
CA PRO A 56 -0.19 -23.97 19.86
C PRO A 56 1.26 -24.28 20.26
N LYS A 57 1.42 -24.71 21.52
CA LYS A 57 2.71 -24.97 22.19
C LYS A 57 3.50 -26.07 21.50
N ARG A 58 4.42 -25.73 20.58
CA ARG A 58 5.51 -26.63 20.18
C ARG A 58 6.68 -26.50 21.16
N ARG A 59 7.08 -27.64 21.75
CA ARG A 59 8.17 -27.76 22.73
C ARG A 59 9.46 -27.18 22.15
N ARG A 60 9.86 -25.98 22.60
CA ARG A 60 11.14 -25.36 22.28
C ARG A 60 12.12 -25.50 23.43
N VAL A 61 13.34 -25.91 23.07
CA VAL A 61 14.54 -26.01 23.90
C VAL A 61 14.79 -24.69 24.64
N LYS A 62 15.16 -24.78 25.92
CA LYS A 62 15.44 -23.64 26.82
C LYS A 62 16.58 -22.79 26.26
N ARG A 63 16.26 -21.76 25.49
CA ARG A 63 17.16 -20.62 25.23
C ARG A 63 16.85 -19.52 26.24
N ALA A 64 17.89 -18.88 26.74
CA ALA A 64 17.84 -17.83 27.75
C ALA A 64 16.74 -16.81 27.42
N ARG A 65 15.91 -16.51 28.41
CA ARG A 65 14.80 -15.55 28.30
C ARG A 65 15.39 -14.18 28.01
N VAL A 66 15.35 -13.73 26.76
CA VAL A 66 15.47 -12.30 26.44
C VAL A 66 14.36 -11.60 27.20
N ALA A 67 14.73 -10.66 28.06
CA ALA A 67 13.80 -9.92 28.90
C ALA A 67 12.68 -9.34 28.03
N LYS A 68 11.44 -9.69 28.36
CA LYS A 68 10.24 -9.15 27.73
C LYS A 68 10.25 -7.64 27.97
N THR A 69 10.50 -6.84 26.94
CA THR A 69 10.42 -5.39 27.07
C THR A 69 8.98 -5.01 27.42
N PRO A 70 8.76 -4.05 28.34
CA PRO A 70 7.41 -3.57 28.61
C PRO A 70 6.86 -2.98 27.30
N THR A 71 5.68 -3.45 26.90
CA THR A 71 4.94 -3.01 25.70
C THR A 71 4.39 -1.59 25.83
N ALA A 72 4.62 -0.93 26.97
CA ALA A 72 4.13 0.41 27.25
C ALA A 72 4.91 1.45 26.43
N VAL A 73 4.17 2.34 25.79
CA VAL A 73 4.72 3.49 25.06
C VAL A 73 5.37 4.44 26.07
N SER A 74 6.63 4.83 25.81
CA SER A 74 7.32 5.85 26.62
C SER A 74 6.54 7.16 26.56
N TRP A 75 6.48 7.88 27.69
CA TRP A 75 5.72 9.12 27.79
C TRP A 75 6.19 10.21 26.83
N ILE A 76 7.44 10.13 26.35
CA ILE A 76 8.00 11.03 25.33
C ILE A 76 7.23 10.91 24.00
N TRP A 77 6.67 9.73 23.73
CA TRP A 77 5.84 9.46 22.56
C TRP A 77 4.34 9.61 22.83
N MET A 78 3.94 9.82 24.09
CA MET A 78 2.56 10.16 24.41
C MET A 78 2.39 11.64 24.10
N ALA A 79 1.51 11.96 23.15
CA ALA A 79 1.04 13.33 22.99
C ALA A 79 0.52 13.79 24.36
N GLN A 80 1.15 14.81 24.94
CA GLN A 80 0.76 15.27 26.27
C GLN A 80 -0.71 15.67 26.18
N ALA A 81 -1.58 14.92 26.87
CA ALA A 81 -2.99 15.25 26.98
C ALA A 81 -3.15 16.53 27.80
N ARG A 82 -2.78 17.66 27.19
CA ARG A 82 -3.26 18.97 27.58
C ARG A 82 -4.73 18.96 27.20
N LEU A 83 -5.61 19.42 28.09
CA LEU A 83 -6.92 19.89 27.61
C LEU A 83 -6.61 20.95 26.56
N PRO A 84 -6.94 20.72 25.28
CA PRO A 84 -6.63 21.70 24.26
C PRO A 84 -7.30 23.01 24.66
N GLU A 85 -6.53 24.09 24.67
CA GLU A 85 -7.14 25.41 24.58
C GLU A 85 -7.98 25.42 23.28
N ALA A 86 -9.15 26.07 23.25
CA ALA A 86 -10.13 25.85 22.18
C ALA A 86 -9.57 25.98 20.73
N GLY A 87 -8.50 26.77 20.54
CA GLY A 87 -7.76 26.87 19.27
C GLY A 87 -6.78 25.71 18.97
N GLU A 88 -6.16 25.09 19.99
CA GLU A 88 -5.28 23.91 19.82
C GLU A 88 -6.08 22.68 19.39
N SER A 89 -7.35 22.54 19.82
CA SER A 89 -8.24 21.47 19.34
C SER A 89 -8.60 21.61 17.87
N ALA A 90 -8.80 22.84 17.38
CA ALA A 90 -9.09 23.09 15.98
C ALA A 90 -7.88 22.74 15.09
N ALA A 91 -6.68 23.19 15.47
CA ALA A 91 -5.45 22.85 14.75
C ALA A 91 -5.13 21.34 14.78
N MET A 92 -5.39 20.66 15.92
CA MET A 92 -5.24 19.20 16.02
C MET A 92 -6.24 18.46 15.14
N ASN A 93 -7.52 18.87 15.15
CA ASN A 93 -8.55 18.28 14.30
C ASN A 93 -8.22 18.50 12.81
N GLU A 94 -7.71 19.67 12.45
CA GLU A 94 -7.27 19.96 11.09
C GLU A 94 -6.09 19.08 10.68
N ALA A 95 -5.08 18.93 11.55
CA ALA A 95 -3.97 18.00 11.31
C ALA A 95 -4.46 16.55 11.15
N LEU A 96 -5.44 16.12 11.94
CA LEU A 96 -6.05 14.79 11.82
C LEU A 96 -6.81 14.62 10.50
N ARG A 97 -7.57 15.63 10.05
CA ARG A 97 -8.26 15.63 8.75
C ARG A 97 -7.26 15.54 7.60
N ILE A 98 -6.17 16.31 7.66
CA ILE A 98 -5.09 16.27 6.67
C ILE A 98 -4.45 14.88 6.63
N GLU A 99 -4.10 14.30 7.78
CA GLU A 99 -3.48 12.97 7.82
C GLU A 99 -4.45 11.86 7.39
N TRP A 100 -5.73 11.98 7.73
CA TRP A 100 -6.77 11.09 7.23
C TRP A 100 -6.93 11.20 5.72
N ALA A 101 -7.03 12.41 5.16
CA ALA A 101 -7.15 12.64 3.72
C ALA A 101 -5.93 12.07 2.96
N LYS A 102 -4.72 12.27 3.50
CA LYS A 102 -3.49 11.67 2.95
C LYS A 102 -3.53 10.13 3.02
N ALA A 103 -3.98 9.56 4.14
CA ALA A 103 -4.10 8.10 4.29
C ALA A 103 -5.13 7.52 3.31
N ARG A 104 -6.28 8.18 3.15
CA ARG A 104 -7.34 7.81 2.19
C ARG A 104 -6.85 7.90 0.75
N ALA A 105 -6.20 8.99 0.36
CA ALA A 105 -5.61 9.12 -0.97
C ALA A 105 -4.51 8.08 -1.27
N ARG A 106 -3.78 7.59 -0.25
CA ARG A 106 -2.86 6.45 -0.42
C ARG A 106 -3.62 5.13 -0.58
N ALA A 107 -4.70 4.93 0.18
CA ALA A 107 -5.51 3.72 0.07
C ALA A 107 -6.18 3.60 -1.31
N LEU A 108 -6.74 4.69 -1.84
CA LEU A 108 -7.34 4.72 -3.18
C LEU A 108 -6.32 4.47 -4.31
N ARG A 109 -5.15 5.11 -4.24
CA ARG A 109 -4.07 4.81 -5.21
C ARG A 109 -3.59 3.37 -5.11
N TRP A 110 -3.49 2.83 -3.90
CA TRP A 110 -3.12 1.43 -3.70
C TRP A 110 -4.15 0.46 -4.30
N THR A 111 -5.46 0.78 -4.24
CA THR A 111 -6.48 -0.05 -4.91
C THR A 111 -6.33 -0.02 -6.43
N GLU A 112 -6.06 1.15 -7.02
CA GLU A 112 -5.78 1.27 -8.47
C GLU A 112 -4.53 0.46 -8.86
N GLU A 113 -3.46 0.56 -8.08
CA GLU A 113 -2.22 -0.20 -8.30
C GLU A 113 -2.44 -1.72 -8.23
N ILE A 114 -3.32 -2.18 -7.32
CA ILE A 114 -3.70 -3.60 -7.24
C ILE A 114 -4.44 -4.04 -8.51
N ASP A 115 -5.44 -3.28 -8.95
CA ASP A 115 -6.23 -3.64 -10.13
C ASP A 115 -5.34 -3.68 -11.39
N LEU A 116 -4.39 -2.75 -11.51
CA LEU A 116 -3.38 -2.76 -12.58
C LEU A 116 -2.48 -3.99 -12.51
N LEU A 117 -1.99 -4.35 -11.32
CA LEU A 117 -1.12 -5.50 -11.12
C LEU A 117 -1.82 -6.83 -11.46
N GLU A 118 -3.09 -7.00 -11.06
CA GLU A 118 -3.89 -8.17 -11.43
C GLU A 118 -4.03 -8.30 -12.96
N GLU A 119 -4.30 -7.18 -13.62
CA GLU A 119 -4.43 -7.14 -15.08
C GLU A 119 -3.08 -7.38 -15.80
N GLU A 120 -1.98 -6.83 -15.29
CA GLU A 120 -0.64 -7.08 -15.81
C GLU A 120 -0.24 -8.55 -15.69
N MET A 121 -0.48 -9.16 -14.53
CA MET A 121 -0.24 -10.59 -14.32
C MET A 121 -1.01 -11.43 -15.35
N ARG A 122 -2.30 -11.13 -15.52
CA ARG A 122 -3.15 -11.81 -16.51
C ARG A 122 -2.62 -11.62 -17.94
N ARG A 123 -2.24 -10.39 -18.32
CA ARG A 123 -1.71 -10.07 -19.65
C ARG A 123 -0.37 -10.74 -19.93
N ILE A 124 0.52 -10.80 -18.94
CA ILE A 124 1.83 -11.46 -19.08
C ILE A 124 1.64 -12.94 -19.41
N LEU A 125 0.76 -13.66 -18.69
CA LEU A 125 0.52 -15.08 -18.96
C LEU A 125 -0.06 -15.30 -20.37
N GLN A 126 -1.05 -14.50 -20.77
CA GLN A 126 -1.62 -14.59 -22.13
C GLN A 126 -0.60 -14.27 -23.21
N PHE A 127 0.21 -13.22 -23.00
CA PHE A 127 1.25 -12.85 -23.95
C PHE A 127 2.26 -13.98 -24.12
N LEU A 128 2.70 -14.62 -23.03
CA LEU A 128 3.65 -15.72 -23.10
C LEU A 128 3.06 -16.96 -23.75
N ALA A 129 1.81 -17.30 -23.46
CA ALA A 129 1.10 -18.40 -24.13
C ALA A 129 0.98 -18.14 -25.64
N TRP A 130 0.44 -16.98 -26.02
CA TRP A 130 0.35 -16.57 -27.42
C TRP A 130 1.72 -16.55 -28.10
N ARG A 131 2.77 -16.10 -27.40
CA ARG A 131 4.11 -16.03 -27.98
C ARG A 131 4.70 -17.42 -28.20
N SER A 132 4.40 -18.37 -27.32
CA SER A 132 4.77 -19.78 -27.49
C SER A 132 4.10 -20.37 -28.73
N GLU A 133 2.78 -20.17 -28.87
CA GLU A 133 1.99 -20.60 -30.03
C GLU A 133 2.50 -19.96 -31.34
N TRP A 134 2.78 -18.66 -31.31
CA TRP A 134 3.33 -17.95 -32.47
C TRP A 134 4.66 -18.55 -32.96
N TRP A 135 5.51 -19.03 -32.05
CA TRP A 135 6.74 -19.73 -32.42
C TRP A 135 6.46 -21.13 -33.00
N MET A 136 5.43 -21.83 -32.52
CA MET A 136 4.98 -23.11 -33.05
C MET A 136 4.40 -22.99 -34.46
N ASP A 137 3.50 -22.03 -34.69
CA ASP A 137 2.92 -21.75 -36.02
C ASP A 137 4.00 -21.42 -37.07
N ARG A 138 5.08 -20.77 -36.62
CA ARG A 138 6.23 -20.45 -37.47
C ARG A 138 7.03 -21.68 -37.89
N VAL A 139 6.98 -22.78 -37.13
CA VAL A 139 7.55 -24.07 -37.51
C VAL A 139 6.66 -24.74 -38.57
N GLU A 140 5.35 -24.71 -38.39
CA GLU A 140 4.38 -25.40 -39.26
C GLU A 140 4.20 -24.72 -40.63
N SER A 141 4.30 -23.40 -40.69
CA SER A 141 4.09 -22.59 -41.91
C SER A 141 5.26 -22.62 -42.92
N ARG A 142 6.36 -23.33 -42.65
CA ARG A 142 7.58 -23.30 -43.46
C ARG A 142 7.60 -24.43 -44.50
N GLY A 143 7.37 -24.07 -45.77
CA GLY A 143 7.56 -24.96 -46.94
C GLY A 143 8.96 -24.87 -47.57
N LEU A 144 9.34 -25.95 -48.28
CA LEU A 144 10.43 -26.16 -49.28
C LEU A 144 11.72 -25.30 -49.25
N ALA A 145 12.19 -24.81 -48.11
CA ALA A 145 13.54 -24.23 -48.02
C ALA A 145 14.63 -25.32 -47.93
N GLU A 146 15.90 -24.93 -48.10
CA GLU A 146 17.05 -25.83 -48.07
C GLU A 146 17.15 -26.54 -46.71
N ARG A 147 17.16 -27.89 -46.70
CA ARG A 147 17.00 -28.73 -45.49
C ARG A 147 17.91 -28.34 -44.30
N ALA A 148 19.14 -27.90 -44.57
CA ALA A 148 20.11 -27.59 -43.52
C ALA A 148 19.85 -26.25 -42.81
N GLN A 149 19.35 -25.23 -43.54
CA GLN A 149 18.96 -23.94 -42.94
C GLN A 149 17.65 -24.07 -42.15
N LEU A 150 16.75 -24.95 -42.62
CA LEU A 150 15.50 -25.26 -41.93
C LEU A 150 15.74 -25.90 -40.56
N GLU A 151 16.69 -26.82 -40.43
CA GLU A 151 16.91 -27.55 -39.17
C GLU A 151 17.29 -26.61 -38.01
N GLY A 152 18.21 -25.67 -38.24
CA GLY A 152 18.63 -24.70 -37.22
C GLY A 152 17.53 -23.70 -36.86
N GLU A 153 16.80 -23.20 -37.85
CA GLU A 153 15.68 -22.28 -37.63
C GLU A 153 14.52 -22.95 -36.88
N THR A 154 14.17 -24.19 -37.25
CA THR A 154 13.14 -24.98 -36.57
C THR A 154 13.57 -25.30 -35.14
N ALA A 155 14.80 -25.76 -34.93
CA ALA A 155 15.32 -26.03 -33.58
C ALA A 155 15.28 -24.76 -32.70
N TYR A 156 15.62 -23.60 -33.28
CA TYR A 156 15.53 -22.33 -32.56
C TYR A 156 14.09 -21.94 -32.22
N ALA A 157 13.17 -22.02 -33.17
CA ALA A 157 11.76 -21.69 -32.95
C ALA A 157 11.12 -22.59 -31.89
N LEU A 158 11.37 -23.91 -31.94
CA LEU A 158 10.92 -24.85 -30.92
C LEU A 158 11.50 -24.52 -29.53
N ARG A 159 12.80 -24.18 -29.46
CA ARG A 159 13.42 -23.74 -28.20
C ARG A 159 12.76 -22.48 -27.65
N GLN A 160 12.42 -21.52 -28.51
CA GLN A 160 11.71 -20.30 -28.09
C GLN A 160 10.29 -20.59 -27.62
N ALA A 161 9.56 -21.48 -28.30
CA ALA A 161 8.22 -21.89 -27.89
C ALA A 161 8.24 -22.49 -26.47
N VAL A 162 9.16 -23.44 -26.23
CA VAL A 162 9.35 -24.05 -24.90
C VAL A 162 9.75 -23.00 -23.87
N PHE A 163 10.70 -22.11 -24.19
CA PHE A 163 11.13 -21.06 -23.26
C PHE A 163 9.98 -20.15 -22.80
N HIS A 164 9.10 -19.74 -23.71
CA HIS A 164 7.95 -18.91 -23.35
C HIS A 164 6.91 -19.68 -22.54
N ALA A 165 6.70 -20.97 -22.83
CA ALA A 165 5.83 -21.85 -22.04
C ALA A 165 6.37 -22.04 -20.62
N ASP A 166 7.66 -22.33 -20.47
CA ASP A 166 8.34 -22.48 -19.17
C ASP A 166 8.25 -21.19 -18.35
N LEU A 167 8.39 -20.02 -18.99
CA LEU A 167 8.28 -18.73 -18.32
C LEU A 167 6.85 -18.45 -17.85
N ALA A 168 5.84 -18.82 -18.65
CA ALA A 168 4.43 -18.71 -18.28
C ALA A 168 4.12 -19.59 -17.06
N GLU A 169 4.56 -20.84 -17.07
CA GLU A 169 4.42 -21.76 -15.93
C GLU A 169 5.14 -21.22 -14.69
N HIS A 170 6.37 -20.71 -14.86
CA HIS A 170 7.12 -20.13 -13.76
C HIS A 170 6.38 -18.94 -13.12
N PHE A 171 5.86 -18.00 -13.90
CA PHE A 171 5.09 -16.90 -13.34
C PHE A 171 3.75 -17.35 -12.73
N ALA A 172 3.05 -18.29 -13.36
CA ALA A 172 1.83 -18.86 -12.79
C ALA A 172 2.10 -19.47 -11.40
N THR A 173 3.19 -20.25 -11.25
CA THR A 173 3.58 -20.85 -9.95
C THR A 173 4.00 -19.80 -8.92
N LEU A 174 4.74 -18.77 -9.33
CA LEU A 174 5.11 -17.66 -8.45
C LEU A 174 3.90 -16.90 -7.93
N TRP A 175 2.82 -16.83 -8.71
CA TRP A 175 1.65 -16.01 -8.42
C TRP A 175 0.47 -16.73 -7.76
N VAL A 176 0.53 -18.05 -7.54
CA VAL A 176 -0.57 -18.84 -6.93
C VAL A 176 -1.11 -18.24 -5.63
N GLY A 177 -0.24 -17.69 -4.78
CA GLY A 177 -0.64 -17.12 -3.48
C GLY A 177 -1.04 -15.65 -3.50
N LEU A 178 -0.82 -14.94 -4.62
CA LEU A 178 -1.07 -13.50 -4.70
C LEU A 178 -2.57 -13.14 -4.72
N PRO A 179 -3.45 -13.82 -5.48
CA PRO A 179 -4.88 -13.49 -5.49
C PRO A 179 -5.51 -13.49 -4.09
N GLU A 180 -5.18 -14.47 -3.25
CA GLU A 180 -5.71 -14.52 -1.88
C GLU A 180 -5.13 -13.41 -0.99
N LEU A 181 -3.88 -13.03 -1.19
CA LEU A 181 -3.27 -11.90 -0.47
C LEU A 181 -3.90 -10.57 -0.89
N ILE A 182 -4.17 -10.40 -2.19
CA ILE A 182 -4.82 -9.23 -2.76
C ILE A 182 -6.26 -9.13 -2.25
N ARG A 183 -7.03 -10.22 -2.30
CA ARG A 183 -8.40 -10.30 -1.75
C ARG A 183 -8.44 -9.86 -0.29
N ARG A 184 -7.53 -10.40 0.53
CA ARG A 184 -7.41 -10.01 1.95
C ARG A 184 -7.05 -8.52 2.12
N GLY A 185 -6.22 -7.97 1.24
CA GLY A 185 -5.88 -6.55 1.23
C GLY A 185 -7.09 -5.68 0.92
N ARG A 186 -7.87 -6.07 -0.10
CA ARG A 186 -9.10 -5.40 -0.54
C ARG A 186 -10.17 -5.38 0.56
N ASP A 187 -10.42 -6.53 1.20
CA ASP A 187 -11.34 -6.63 2.36
C ASP A 187 -10.97 -5.62 3.47
N GLY A 188 -9.67 -5.39 3.68
CA GLY A 188 -9.17 -4.45 4.67
C GLY A 188 -9.41 -2.98 4.31
N VAL A 189 -9.35 -2.64 3.02
CA VAL A 189 -9.64 -1.28 2.54
C VAL A 189 -11.14 -1.01 2.53
N GLU A 190 -11.95 -1.98 2.08
CA GLU A 190 -13.42 -1.90 2.07
C GLU A 190 -14.00 -1.76 3.48
N ALA A 191 -13.42 -2.45 4.48
CA ALA A 191 -13.83 -2.29 5.87
C ALA A 191 -13.60 -0.85 6.39
N VAL A 192 -12.56 -0.16 5.91
CA VAL A 192 -12.27 1.23 6.28
C VAL A 192 -13.20 2.21 5.57
N SER A 193 -13.54 1.97 4.30
CA SER A 193 -14.50 2.81 3.57
C SER A 193 -15.93 2.65 4.10
N ASN A 194 -16.37 1.44 4.44
CA ASN A 194 -17.74 1.22 4.94
C ASN A 194 -17.95 1.82 6.35
N ALA A 195 -16.87 1.90 7.15
CA ALA A 195 -16.89 2.63 8.42
C ALA A 195 -17.04 4.15 8.25
N GLU A 196 -16.70 4.69 7.07
CA GLU A 196 -16.87 6.11 6.70
C GLU A 196 -18.35 6.44 6.47
N GLU A 197 -19.09 5.59 5.75
CA GLU A 197 -20.50 5.82 5.40
C GLU A 197 -21.47 5.69 6.58
N THR A 198 -21.10 4.96 7.63
CA THR A 198 -21.94 4.73 8.82
C THR A 198 -21.70 5.76 9.93
N ALA A 199 -20.73 6.65 9.80
CA ALA A 199 -20.54 7.75 10.73
C ALA A 199 -21.65 8.80 10.53
N PRO A 200 -22.38 9.23 11.58
CA PRO A 200 -23.41 10.24 11.43
C PRO A 200 -22.75 11.52 10.92
N ASN A 201 -23.19 11.97 9.74
CA ASN A 201 -22.80 13.24 9.16
C ASN A 201 -23.12 14.35 10.17
N ALA A 202 -22.08 14.91 10.80
CA ALA A 202 -22.22 16.07 11.66
C ALA A 202 -22.51 17.29 10.76
N ALA A 203 -23.76 17.38 10.31
CA ALA A 203 -24.28 18.49 9.55
C ALA A 203 -24.20 19.76 10.40
N GLY A 204 -23.28 20.64 10.02
CA GLY A 204 -23.30 22.07 10.29
C GLY A 204 -23.13 22.75 8.94
N VAL A 205 -24.25 23.04 8.31
CA VAL A 205 -24.36 23.80 7.06
C VAL A 205 -24.07 25.26 7.40
N ASP A 206 -23.08 25.87 6.76
CA ASP A 206 -23.03 27.32 6.58
C ASP A 206 -22.94 27.57 5.07
N GLU A 207 -24.10 27.92 4.50
CA GLU A 207 -24.22 28.49 3.17
C GLU A 207 -23.63 29.90 3.16
N ALA A 208 -22.77 30.19 2.18
CA ALA A 208 -22.48 31.54 1.76
C ALA A 208 -22.49 31.55 0.22
N GLU A 209 -23.58 32.10 -0.32
CA GLU A 209 -23.73 32.51 -1.72
C GLU A 209 -22.91 33.78 -2.05
N GLU A 210 -22.85 34.06 -3.35
CA GLU A 210 -22.38 35.25 -4.09
C GLU A 210 -20.92 35.21 -4.57
N GLY A 211 -20.59 35.44 -5.85
CA GLY A 211 -21.42 35.87 -6.98
C GLY A 211 -20.62 35.91 -8.30
N ASP A 212 -21.42 35.79 -9.36
CA ASP A 212 -21.33 36.05 -10.80
C ASP A 212 -20.12 36.80 -11.43
N GLY A 213 -19.83 36.42 -12.69
CA GLY A 213 -18.85 37.04 -13.60
C GLY A 213 -18.65 36.29 -14.93
N GLU A 214 -19.65 36.35 -15.82
CA GLU A 214 -19.57 36.28 -17.30
C GLU A 214 -18.41 37.17 -17.86
N ASP A 215 -17.75 37.04 -19.02
CA ASP A 215 -17.94 36.36 -20.32
C ASP A 215 -16.61 36.48 -21.12
N GLY A 216 -16.44 35.70 -22.19
CA GLY A 216 -15.46 36.02 -23.26
C GLY A 216 -15.13 34.86 -24.21
N GLU A 217 -15.85 34.80 -25.34
CA GLU A 217 -15.66 33.86 -26.46
C GLU A 217 -14.43 34.17 -27.35
N ASP A 218 -14.15 33.21 -28.24
CA ASP A 218 -13.54 33.30 -29.59
C ASP A 218 -12.09 32.86 -29.81
N GLY A 219 -11.90 31.91 -30.75
CA GLY A 219 -10.64 31.70 -31.47
C GLY A 219 -10.34 30.29 -32.00
N GLU A 220 -11.01 29.91 -33.09
CA GLU A 220 -10.65 29.04 -34.25
C GLU A 220 -9.45 28.06 -34.22
N ASP A 221 -9.77 26.82 -34.65
CA ASP A 221 -9.09 25.86 -35.54
C ASP A 221 -7.58 25.97 -35.85
N ASP A 222 -6.89 24.83 -35.73
CA ASP A 222 -6.02 24.30 -36.80
C ASP A 222 -5.83 22.78 -36.63
N ASP A 223 -6.25 22.05 -37.66
CA ASP A 223 -5.99 20.63 -37.91
C ASP A 223 -4.50 20.38 -38.19
N ASP A 224 -3.94 19.30 -37.64
CA ASP A 224 -3.01 18.37 -38.31
C ASP A 224 -2.28 17.52 -37.24
N ASP A 225 -2.66 16.24 -37.06
CA ASP A 225 -1.68 15.22 -36.67
C ASP A 225 -2.05 13.81 -37.14
N GLU A 226 -1.01 13.04 -37.41
CA GLU A 226 -0.90 11.96 -38.38
C GLU A 226 -1.61 10.63 -38.04
N GLY A 227 -2.31 10.07 -39.03
CA GLY A 227 -2.05 8.70 -39.51
C GLY A 227 -1.93 7.52 -38.53
N ALA A 228 -2.82 7.34 -37.56
CA ALA A 228 -2.93 6.09 -36.81
C ALA A 228 -3.62 4.97 -37.63
N ARG A 229 -2.87 3.95 -38.05
CA ARG A 229 -3.43 2.74 -38.67
C ARG A 229 -4.24 1.93 -37.65
N PRO A 230 -5.37 1.30 -38.05
CA PRO A 230 -6.25 0.61 -37.12
C PRO A 230 -5.62 -0.68 -36.58
N VAL A 231 -5.66 -0.82 -35.26
CA VAL A 231 -5.39 -2.07 -34.54
C VAL A 231 -6.54 -3.04 -34.89
N PRO A 232 -6.29 -4.26 -35.39
CA PRO A 232 -7.37 -5.18 -35.74
C PRO A 232 -8.11 -5.60 -34.47
N ALA A 233 -9.44 -5.48 -34.51
CA ALA A 233 -10.35 -5.88 -33.45
C ALA A 233 -10.17 -7.37 -33.12
N LEU A 234 -9.78 -7.66 -31.87
CA LEU A 234 -9.83 -9.00 -31.30
C LEU A 234 -11.29 -9.38 -31.06
N ALA A 235 -11.98 -9.81 -32.12
CA ALA A 235 -13.19 -10.61 -32.01
C ALA A 235 -12.77 -12.05 -31.65
N GLY A 236 -12.46 -12.26 -30.38
CA GLY A 236 -12.27 -13.59 -29.79
C GLY A 236 -13.11 -13.64 -28.52
N GLU A 237 -14.19 -14.43 -28.57
CA GLU A 237 -14.99 -14.74 -27.39
C GLU A 237 -14.10 -15.20 -26.23
N PRO A 238 -14.45 -14.89 -24.96
CA PRO A 238 -13.68 -15.34 -23.82
C PRO A 238 -13.62 -16.87 -23.82
N ASN A 239 -12.42 -17.43 -24.00
CA ASN A 239 -12.18 -18.86 -23.94
C ASN A 239 -12.55 -19.37 -22.52
N PRO A 240 -13.60 -20.21 -22.37
CA PRO A 240 -14.15 -20.61 -21.07
C PRO A 240 -13.26 -21.60 -20.29
N LEU A 241 -12.07 -21.94 -20.78
CA LEU A 241 -11.24 -23.00 -20.18
C LEU A 241 -10.38 -22.57 -18.98
N TYR A 242 -10.50 -21.33 -18.49
CA TYR A 242 -9.68 -20.86 -17.36
C TYR A 242 -10.41 -20.85 -15.99
N PHE A 243 -11.66 -21.30 -15.91
CA PHE A 243 -12.45 -21.28 -14.67
C PHE A 243 -12.49 -22.61 -13.87
N GLU A 244 -11.81 -23.68 -14.32
CA GLU A 244 -11.94 -25.02 -13.71
C GLU A 244 -10.66 -25.56 -13.04
N VAL A 245 -9.87 -24.69 -12.40
CA VAL A 245 -8.80 -25.15 -11.48
C VAL A 245 -8.93 -24.45 -10.12
N ALA A 246 -10.11 -24.60 -9.50
CA ALA A 246 -10.30 -24.40 -8.06
C ALA A 246 -11.53 -25.19 -7.58
N SER A 247 -11.32 -26.43 -7.16
CA SER A 247 -12.17 -27.17 -6.22
C SER A 247 -11.30 -27.98 -5.28
#